data_AF-A0A947IJ31-F1
#
_entry.id   AF-A0A947IJ31-F1
#
_cell.length_a   1.000
_cell.length_b   1.000
_cell.length_c   1.000
_cell.angle_alpha   90.00
_cell.angle_beta   90.00
_cell.angle_gamma   90.00
#
_symmetry.space_group_name_H-M   'P 1'
#
loop_
_entity.id
_entity.type
_entity.pdbx_description
1 polymer ?
#
loop_
_entity_poly.entity_id
_entity_poly.type
_entity_poly.pdbx_seq_one_letter_code
_entity_poly.pdbx_strand_id
1 'polypeptide(L)'
;MAGLIVILVILVVLVLWVVGIYNGLVGMRNQVRNAWAQIDVQLKRRRDLIPNLVEVVKDYMEYEQETLTKVVEARSKAINAQGVAATGEAENMLTGALKSLFAVMENYPT
;
A
#
# COMPACT_ATOMS: atom_id res chain seq x y z
N MET A 1 -54.32 -14.79 18.50
CA MET A 1 -54.08 -13.46 17.90
C MET A 1 -52.91 -12.73 18.58
N ALA A 2 -53.02 -12.33 19.85
CA ALA A 2 -51.96 -11.58 20.55
C ALA A 2 -50.59 -12.28 20.61
N GLY A 3 -50.52 -13.57 20.99
CA GLY A 3 -49.24 -14.30 21.06
C GLY A 3 -48.52 -14.45 19.71
N LEU A 4 -49.29 -14.56 18.62
CA LEU A 4 -48.75 -14.68 17.26
C LEU A 4 -48.16 -13.34 16.78
N ILE A 5 -48.80 -12.22 17.17
CA ILE A 5 -48.28 -10.86 16.94
C ILE A 5 -46.97 -10.64 17.68
N VAL A 6 -46.87 -11.06 18.95
CA VAL A 6 -45.64 -10.93 19.74
C VAL A 6 -44.47 -11.70 19.12
N ILE A 7 -44.69 -12.94 18.69
CA ILE A 7 -43.67 -13.75 18.00
C ILE A 7 -43.21 -13.06 16.71
N LEU A 8 -44.15 -12.52 15.92
CA LEU A 8 -43.84 -11.85 14.67
C LEU A 8 -43.01 -10.58 14.89
N VAL A 9 -43.34 -9.78 15.91
CA VAL A 9 -42.55 -8.61 16.30
C VAL A 9 -41.13 -8.99 16.71
N ILE A 10 -40.97 -10.03 17.54
CA ILE A 10 -39.64 -10.52 17.94
C ILE A 10 -38.83 -10.94 16.72
N LEU A 11 -39.46 -11.65 15.79
CA LEU A 11 -38.80 -12.13 14.56
C LEU A 11 -38.35 -10.95 13.69
N VAL A 12 -39.18 -9.92 13.54
CA VAL A 12 -38.81 -8.69 12.81
C VAL A 12 -37.63 -7.98 13.48
N VAL A 13 -37.64 -7.82 14.81
CA VAL A 13 -36.53 -7.19 15.54
C VAL A 13 -35.23 -7.97 15.35
N LEU A 14 -35.29 -9.30 15.41
CA LEU A 14 -34.13 -10.16 15.24
C LEU A 14 -33.56 -10.06 13.82
N VAL A 15 -34.41 -10.02 12.80
CA VAL A 15 -33.99 -9.80 11.40
C VAL A 15 -33.33 -8.43 11.24
N LEU A 16 -33.93 -7.36 11.77
CA LEU A 16 -33.36 -6.01 11.69
C LEU A 16 -31.99 -5.92 12.39
N TRP A 17 -31.84 -6.61 13.52
CA TRP A 17 -30.57 -6.66 14.26
C TRP A 17 -29.46 -7.34 13.45
N VAL A 18 -29.75 -8.49 12.83
CA VAL A 18 -28.79 -9.21 11.97
C VAL A 18 -28.39 -8.35 10.76
N VAL A 19 -29.36 -7.68 10.12
CA VAL A 19 -29.11 -6.78 9.00
C VAL A 19 -28.22 -5.61 9.42
N GLY A 20 -28.46 -5.03 10.60
CA GLY A 20 -27.64 -3.94 11.14
C GLY A 20 -26.18 -4.35 11.33
N ILE A 21 -25.92 -5.51 11.93
CA ILE A 21 -24.56 -6.04 12.13
C ILE A 21 -23.88 -6.29 10.78
N TYR A 22 -24.58 -6.94 9.85
CA TYR A 22 -24.02 -7.26 8.53
C TYR A 22 -23.63 -6.00 7.76
N ASN A 23 -24.49 -4.98 7.74
CA ASN A 23 -24.21 -3.71 7.09
C ASN A 23 -23.03 -2.98 7.73
N GLY A 24 -22.91 -3.01 9.06
CA GLY A 24 -21.75 -2.47 9.78
C GLY A 24 -20.45 -3.15 9.36
N LEU A 25 -20.43 -4.48 9.33
CA LEU A 25 -19.24 -5.25 8.94
C LEU A 25 -18.82 -4.98 7.49
N VAL A 26 -19.79 -4.92 6.56
CA VAL A 26 -19.54 -4.58 5.15
C VAL A 26 -18.98 -3.16 5.03
N GLY A 27 -19.51 -2.21 5.80
CA GLY A 27 -19.01 -0.85 5.87
C GLY A 27 -17.54 -0.79 6.29
N MET A 28 -17.18 -1.49 7.38
CA MET A 28 -15.78 -1.56 7.85
C MET A 28 -14.85 -2.22 6.82
N ARG A 29 -15.29 -3.31 6.17
CA ARG A 29 -14.51 -3.95 5.09
C ARG A 29 -14.24 -3.00 3.93
N ASN A 30 -15.23 -2.21 3.54
CA ASN A 30 -15.07 -1.21 2.48
C ASN A 30 -14.10 -0.09 2.90
N GLN A 31 -14.15 0.37 4.15
CA GLN A 31 -13.21 1.37 4.66
C GLN A 31 -11.76 0.86 4.61
N VAL A 32 -11.49 -0.37 5.05
CA VAL A 32 -10.15 -0.98 4.98
C VAL A 32 -9.68 -1.06 3.53
N ARG A 33 -10.53 -1.51 2.60
CA ARG A 33 -10.20 -1.58 1.17
C ARG A 33 -9.88 -0.20 0.58
N ASN A 34 -10.66 0.82 0.94
CA ASN A 34 -10.44 2.18 0.44
C ASN A 34 -9.14 2.77 1.00
N ALA A 35 -8.87 2.57 2.29
CA ALA A 35 -7.61 2.99 2.90
C ALA A 35 -6.40 2.32 2.23
N TRP A 36 -6.50 1.01 1.96
CA TRP A 36 -5.45 0.30 1.24
C TRP A 36 -5.25 0.82 -0.19
N ALA A 37 -6.34 1.07 -0.93
CA ALA A 37 -6.27 1.62 -2.27
C ALA A 37 -5.58 3.01 -2.29
N GLN A 38 -5.87 3.85 -1.29
CA GLN A 38 -5.21 5.16 -1.16
C GLN A 38 -3.71 5.02 -0.91
N ILE A 39 -3.29 4.09 -0.05
CA ILE A 39 -1.87 3.79 0.20
C ILE A 39 -1.21 3.29 -1.08
N ASP A 40 -1.81 2.33 -1.78
CA ASP A 40 -1.24 1.75 -3.00
C ASP A 40 -1.02 2.81 -4.09
N VAL A 41 -1.94 3.76 -4.25
CA VAL A 41 -1.76 4.90 -5.18
C VAL A 41 -0.53 5.74 -4.82
N GLN A 42 -0.28 5.99 -3.52
CA GLN A 42 0.91 6.74 -3.10
C GLN A 42 2.20 5.96 -3.35
N LEU A 43 2.19 4.66 -3.02
CA LEU A 43 3.32 3.78 -3.26
C LEU A 43 3.62 3.65 -4.76
N LYS A 44 2.58 3.54 -5.59
CA LYS A 44 2.70 3.53 -7.04
C LYS A 44 3.30 4.84 -7.55
N ARG A 45 2.81 6.00 -7.10
CA ARG A 45 3.39 7.30 -7.47
C ARG A 45 4.88 7.39 -7.13
N ARG A 46 5.28 6.90 -5.95
CA ARG A 46 6.69 6.82 -5.56
C ARG A 46 7.49 5.95 -6.54
N ARG A 47 7.00 4.75 -6.85
CA ARG A 47 7.62 3.82 -7.80
C ARG A 47 7.72 4.42 -9.21
N ASP A 48 6.73 5.20 -9.63
CA ASP A 48 6.69 5.85 -10.95
C ASP A 48 7.70 7.00 -11.08
N LEU A 49 8.08 7.64 -9.98
CA LEU A 49 9.08 8.73 -9.98
C LEU A 49 10.53 8.26 -9.96
N ILE A 50 10.79 7.00 -9.58
CA ILE A 50 12.16 6.47 -9.47
C ILE A 50 12.94 6.47 -10.79
N PRO A 51 12.37 6.08 -11.95
CA PRO A 51 13.10 6.13 -13.22
C PRO A 51 13.61 7.54 -13.53
N ASN A 52 12.77 8.56 -13.31
CA ASN A 52 13.15 9.97 -13.50
C ASN A 52 14.26 10.38 -12.52
N LEU A 53 14.17 9.94 -11.25
CA LEU A 53 15.24 10.18 -10.28
C LEU A 53 16.55 9.55 -10.77
N VAL A 54 16.54 8.26 -11.11
CA VAL A 54 17.71 7.52 -11.60
C VAL A 54 18.30 8.18 -12.84
N GLU A 55 17.48 8.63 -13.77
CA GLU A 55 17.94 9.33 -14.97
C GLU A 55 18.68 10.63 -14.64
N VAL A 56 18.21 11.39 -13.66
CA VAL A 56 18.89 12.62 -13.23
C VAL A 56 20.21 12.30 -12.51
N VAL A 57 20.25 11.30 -11.63
CA VAL A 57 21.48 11.01 -10.86
C VAL A 57 22.52 10.21 -11.65
N LYS A 58 22.12 9.42 -12.66
CA LYS A 58 23.05 8.56 -13.42
C LYS A 58 24.18 9.37 -14.07
N ASP A 59 23.87 10.57 -14.53
CA ASP A 59 24.84 11.42 -15.25
C ASP A 59 25.88 12.02 -14.29
N TYR A 60 25.55 12.15 -13.00
CA TYR A 60 26.45 12.64 -11.95
C TYR A 60 27.20 11.52 -11.21
N MET A 61 26.77 10.26 -11.39
CA MET A 61 27.22 9.09 -10.63
C MET A 61 27.81 8.02 -11.56
N GLU A 62 28.68 8.44 -12.47
CA GLU A 62 29.18 7.65 -13.61
C GLU A 62 29.81 6.28 -13.23
N TYR A 63 30.35 6.16 -12.02
CA TYR A 63 31.01 4.94 -11.52
C TYR A 63 30.16 4.12 -10.52
N GLU A 64 28.94 4.54 -10.21
CA GLU A 64 28.09 3.97 -9.15
C GLU A 64 26.95 3.09 -9.68
N GLN A 65 27.27 2.25 -10.68
CA GLN A 65 26.29 1.36 -11.30
C GLN A 65 25.72 0.31 -10.34
N GLU A 66 26.50 -0.16 -9.35
CA GLU A 66 26.00 -1.14 -8.38
C GLU A 66 24.86 -0.55 -7.54
N THR A 67 25.03 0.70 -7.10
CA THR A 67 24.04 1.43 -6.31
C THR A 67 22.76 1.67 -7.12
N LEU A 68 22.89 2.10 -8.38
CA LEU A 68 21.74 2.30 -9.28
C LEU A 68 21.01 0.98 -9.60
N THR A 69 21.76 -0.11 -9.85
CA THR A 69 21.19 -1.44 -10.07
C THR A 69 20.36 -1.90 -8.87
N LYS A 70 20.87 -1.74 -7.65
CA LYS A 70 20.14 -2.09 -6.41
C LYS A 70 18.81 -1.33 -6.28
N VAL A 71 18.78 -0.04 -6.66
CA VAL A 71 17.56 0.77 -6.66
C VAL A 71 16.54 0.26 -7.70
N VAL A 72 17.01 -0.05 -8.91
CA VAL A 72 16.16 -0.59 -9.99
C VAL A 72 15.58 -1.96 -9.61
N GLU A 73 16.39 -2.85 -9.04
CA GLU A 73 15.94 -4.15 -8.55
C GLU A 73 14.93 -4.02 -7.41
N ALA A 74 15.21 -3.16 -6.43
CA ALA A 74 14.29 -2.92 -5.31
C ALA A 74 12.96 -2.34 -5.79
N ARG A 75 12.99 -1.43 -6.78
CA ARG A 75 11.78 -0.93 -7.45
C ARG A 75 11.01 -2.06 -8.13
N SER A 76 11.68 -2.93 -8.86
CA SER A 76 11.05 -4.08 -9.53
C SER A 76 10.36 -5.00 -8.52
N LYS A 77 11.02 -5.30 -7.39
CA LYS A 77 10.42 -6.08 -6.29
C LYS A 77 9.19 -5.37 -5.70
N ALA A 78 9.25 -4.06 -5.49
CA ALA A 78 8.13 -3.27 -4.98
C ALA A 78 6.94 -3.19 -5.94
N ILE A 79 7.17 -3.24 -7.26
CA ILE A 79 6.09 -3.29 -8.27
C ILE A 79 5.40 -4.65 -8.27
N ASN A 80 6.16 -5.74 -8.15
CA ASN A 80 5.65 -7.10 -8.26
C ASN A 80 5.09 -7.67 -6.94
N ALA A 81 5.31 -7.00 -5.80
CA ALA A 81 4.83 -7.45 -4.51
C ALA A 81 3.29 -7.42 -4.42
N GLN A 82 2.70 -8.52 -3.97
CA GLN A 82 1.25 -8.68 -3.83
C GLN A 82 0.81 -8.86 -2.38
N GLY A 83 -0.24 -8.16 -1.99
CA GLY A 83 -0.78 -8.20 -0.64
C GLY A 83 -0.04 -7.27 0.33
N VAL A 84 -0.76 -6.85 1.38
CA VAL A 84 -0.34 -5.76 2.27
C VAL A 84 1.05 -5.98 2.88
N ALA A 85 1.30 -7.19 3.39
CA ALA A 85 2.56 -7.51 4.06
C ALA A 85 3.75 -7.51 3.10
N ALA A 86 3.63 -8.19 1.96
CA ALA A 86 4.71 -8.27 0.97
C ALA A 86 4.99 -6.90 0.33
N THR A 87 3.95 -6.11 0.05
CA THR A 87 4.12 -4.73 -0.42
C THR A 87 4.87 -3.90 0.60
N GLY A 88 4.53 -4.01 1.89
CA GLY A 88 5.24 -3.30 2.97
C GLY A 88 6.73 -3.69 3.06
N GLU A 89 7.04 -4.98 2.97
CA GLU A 89 8.43 -5.46 2.97
C GLU A 89 9.22 -4.93 1.77
N ALA A 90 8.66 -5.04 0.56
CA ALA A 90 9.32 -4.60 -0.65
C ALA A 90 9.53 -3.06 -0.68
N GLU A 91 8.56 -2.29 -0.19
CA GLU A 91 8.70 -0.83 -0.05
C GLU A 91 9.75 -0.44 1.00
N ASN A 92 9.92 -1.24 2.07
CA ASN A 92 11.01 -1.04 3.04
C ASN A 92 12.38 -1.30 2.40
N MET A 93 12.51 -2.37 1.61
CA MET A 93 13.75 -2.64 0.85
C MET A 93 14.07 -1.51 -0.12
N LEU A 94 13.07 -1.02 -0.85
CA LEU A 94 13.22 0.13 -1.74
C LEU A 94 13.64 1.40 -0.98
N THR A 95 13.08 1.63 0.20
CA THR A 95 13.50 2.73 1.08
C THR A 95 14.96 2.60 1.50
N GLY A 96 15.41 1.38 1.82
CA GLY A 96 16.80 1.10 2.14
C GLY A 96 17.73 1.41 0.95
N ALA A 97 17.40 0.93 -0.24
CA ALA A 97 18.18 1.19 -1.46
C ALA A 97 18.27 2.69 -1.78
N LEU A 98 17.17 3.43 -1.63
CA LEU A 98 17.16 4.89 -1.82
C LEU A 98 18.01 5.61 -0.76
N LYS A 99 18.05 5.14 0.49
CA LYS A 99 18.95 5.69 1.52
C LYS A 99 20.42 5.43 1.20
N SER A 100 20.75 4.29 0.61
CA SER A 100 22.10 4.04 0.11
C SER A 100 22.45 4.97 -1.04
N LEU A 101 21.52 5.21 -1.97
CA LEU A 101 21.69 6.20 -3.04
C LEU A 101 21.94 7.61 -2.45
N PHE A 102 21.01 8.08 -1.59
CA PHE A 102 21.23 8.94 -0.40
C PHE A 102 22.69 9.25 -0.06
N ALA A 103 23.30 8.28 0.62
CA ALA A 103 24.63 8.40 1.17
C ALA A 103 25.72 8.48 0.10
N VAL A 104 25.52 7.84 -1.05
CA VAL A 104 26.52 7.89 -2.14
C VAL A 104 26.53 9.27 -2.78
N MET A 105 25.38 9.90 -3.03
CA MET A 105 25.39 11.25 -3.64
C MET A 105 25.96 12.33 -2.73
N GLU A 106 26.00 12.13 -1.41
CA GLU A 106 26.72 13.05 -0.51
C GLU A 106 28.21 13.13 -0.83
N ASN A 107 28.79 12.07 -1.43
CA ASN A 107 30.18 12.07 -1.92
C ASN A 107 30.36 12.75 -3.28
N TYR A 108 29.26 13.08 -3.96
CA TYR A 108 29.22 13.81 -5.22
C TYR A 108 28.55 15.18 -5.00
N PRO A 109 29.15 16.08 -4.21
CA PRO A 109 28.64 17.43 -4.07
C PRO A 109 28.64 18.09 -5.46
N THR A 110 27.45 18.50 -5.91
CA THR A 110 27.23 19.29 -7.12
C THR A 110 28.11 20.53 -7.19
#